data_AF-A0A8T5RKH7-F1
#
_entry.id   AF-A0A8T5RKH7-F1
#
_cell.length_a   1.000
_cell.length_b   1.000
_cell.length_c   1.000
_cell.angle_alpha   90.00
_cell.angle_beta   90.00
_cell.angle_gamma   90.00
#
_symmetry.space_group_name_H-M   'P 1'
#
loop_
_entity.id
_entity.type
_entity.pdbx_description
1 polymer ?
#
loop_
_entity_poly.entity_id
_entity_poly.type
_entity_poly.pdbx_seq_one_letter_code
_entity_poly.pdbx_strand_id
1 'polypeptide(L)'
;MSIESDKSLQINSTVSITFKYKNNFIYNSNPFVKFILFLSNFFLIFIISNPYYLLIIFLNMCIIVILGKDIRKVFRFIKTTLYLALVIFIINIILRNDGATVLWKSSFKIPIYGSLKITLETIMFSFIMVFQLVLVIFIFSLINVFINPDDLMKIFLKLKIPYILSLILILSVRFFPVLLDDMENIKDVARSRGLELDKGNWFARIKKKITLILPLLVNSLERSIQVAEALEARAFNISKKRTFFKKIKVDYVGYITLMLNLFFIILMLYFIIFQKYGYYSPYPKIQFPSFNTLDIYILIFTFSINIMLLLLLFLRRSIN
;
A
#
# COMPACT_ATOMS: atom_id res chain seq x y z
N MET A 1 22.32 36.79 -6.37
CA MET A 1 21.75 37.09 -5.04
C MET A 1 20.30 36.63 -4.87
N SER A 2 19.71 35.92 -5.84
CA SER A 2 18.30 35.53 -5.90
C SER A 2 18.07 34.01 -5.75
N ILE A 3 18.95 33.32 -5.01
CA ILE A 3 18.84 31.86 -4.75
C ILE A 3 18.70 31.58 -3.24
N GLU A 4 18.89 32.60 -2.40
CA GLU A 4 18.93 32.44 -0.94
C GLU A 4 17.61 32.85 -0.26
N SER A 5 16.72 33.58 -0.96
CA SER A 5 15.39 33.96 -0.44
C SER A 5 14.36 32.84 -0.48
N ASP A 6 14.61 31.74 -1.16
CA ASP A 6 13.72 30.56 -1.20
C ASP A 6 13.91 29.61 -0.01
N LYS A 7 14.97 29.82 0.79
CA LYS A 7 15.23 29.03 2.00
C LYS A 7 14.53 29.55 3.25
N SER A 8 14.13 30.83 3.27
CA SER A 8 13.50 31.44 4.45
C SER A 8 11.97 31.30 4.50
N LEU A 9 11.32 30.86 3.42
CA LEU A 9 9.89 30.54 3.40
C LEU A 9 9.56 29.07 3.75
N GLN A 10 10.57 28.29 4.16
CA GLN A 10 10.38 26.93 4.71
C GLN A 10 10.08 26.95 6.22
N ILE A 11 9.49 28.03 6.73
CA ILE A 11 9.09 28.13 8.13
C ILE A 11 7.65 27.59 8.25
N ASN A 12 7.55 26.36 8.76
CA ASN A 12 6.37 25.76 9.38
C ASN A 12 5.08 25.61 8.53
N SER A 13 5.12 24.85 7.42
CA SER A 13 3.92 24.13 6.95
C SER A 13 4.02 22.66 7.35
N THR A 14 3.32 22.30 8.42
CA THR A 14 3.51 21.03 9.14
C THR A 14 3.06 19.78 8.41
N VAL A 15 2.38 19.87 7.27
CA VAL A 15 1.97 18.68 6.47
C VAL A 15 1.87 19.03 4.99
N SER A 16 2.99 19.31 4.30
CA SER A 16 2.97 19.18 2.85
C SER A 16 3.11 17.70 2.48
N ILE A 17 2.00 17.05 2.14
CA ILE A 17 1.98 15.73 1.46
C ILE A 17 2.44 15.94 0.01
N THR A 18 3.54 16.66 -0.19
CA THR A 18 4.11 16.94 -1.50
C THR A 18 4.95 15.75 -1.89
N PHE A 19 4.37 14.90 -2.73
CA PHE A 19 5.14 13.88 -3.43
C PHE A 19 6.23 14.59 -4.27
N LYS A 20 7.49 14.41 -3.88
CA LYS A 20 8.61 14.97 -4.62
C LYS A 20 8.90 14.06 -5.80
N TYR A 21 8.53 14.50 -7.01
CA TYR A 21 8.93 13.85 -8.25
C TYR A 21 10.45 13.74 -8.27
N LYS A 22 10.95 12.52 -8.20
CA LYS A 22 12.37 12.23 -8.37
C LYS A 22 12.58 11.73 -9.79
N ASN A 23 13.67 12.19 -10.40
CA ASN A 23 14.07 11.75 -11.72
C ASN A 23 14.70 10.35 -11.62
N ASN A 24 13.86 9.34 -11.37
CA ASN A 24 14.30 7.96 -11.24
C ASN A 24 13.39 7.02 -12.05
N PHE A 25 13.97 5.95 -12.58
CA PHE A 25 13.39 5.12 -13.66
C PHE A 25 12.00 4.58 -13.33
N ILE A 26 11.83 4.10 -12.09
CA ILE A 26 10.57 3.54 -11.62
C ILE A 26 9.49 4.61 -11.50
N TYR A 27 9.83 5.87 -11.23
CA TYR A 27 8.84 6.95 -11.11
C TYR A 27 8.21 7.29 -12.47
N ASN A 28 9.00 7.30 -13.53
CA ASN A 28 8.59 7.74 -14.88
C ASN A 28 7.82 6.65 -15.67
N SER A 29 7.83 5.40 -15.21
CA SER A 29 7.06 4.32 -15.85
C SER A 29 5.55 4.50 -15.63
N ASN A 30 4.73 3.82 -16.43
CA ASN A 30 3.28 4.04 -16.43
C ASN A 30 2.68 3.68 -15.06
N PRO A 31 2.03 4.63 -14.36
CA PRO A 31 1.49 4.38 -13.02
C PRO A 31 0.46 3.25 -13.02
N PHE A 32 -0.35 3.12 -14.08
CA PHE A 32 -1.36 2.07 -14.20
C PHE A 32 -0.76 0.67 -14.27
N VAL A 33 0.32 0.51 -15.06
CA VAL A 33 1.00 -0.79 -15.20
C VAL A 33 1.68 -1.18 -13.90
N LYS A 34 2.40 -0.26 -13.24
CA LYS A 34 3.00 -0.49 -11.92
C LYS A 34 1.95 -0.89 -10.87
N PHE A 35 0.83 -0.19 -10.85
CA PHE A 35 -0.25 -0.47 -9.91
C PHE A 35 -0.80 -1.90 -10.08
N ILE A 36 -1.08 -2.31 -11.32
CA ILE A 36 -1.56 -3.68 -11.60
C ILE A 36 -0.52 -4.73 -11.22
N LEU A 37 0.76 -4.49 -11.51
CA LEU A 37 1.84 -5.41 -11.12
C LEU A 37 1.92 -5.59 -9.60
N PHE A 38 1.90 -4.50 -8.84
CA PHE A 38 1.91 -4.57 -7.38
C PHE A 38 0.65 -5.21 -6.82
N LEU A 39 -0.52 -4.89 -7.38
CA LEU A 39 -1.80 -5.46 -6.97
C LEU A 39 -1.88 -6.97 -7.26
N SER A 40 -1.34 -7.42 -8.40
CA SER A 40 -1.27 -8.85 -8.73
C SER A 40 -0.42 -9.63 -7.74
N ASN A 41 0.75 -9.10 -7.38
CA ASN A 41 1.63 -9.71 -6.37
C ASN A 41 0.97 -9.73 -4.98
N PHE A 42 0.20 -8.70 -4.63
CA PHE A 42 -0.58 -8.67 -3.39
C PHE A 42 -1.55 -9.85 -3.33
N PHE A 43 -2.34 -10.08 -4.38
CA PHE A 43 -3.28 -11.21 -4.40
C PHE A 43 -2.56 -12.57 -4.36
N LEU A 44 -1.41 -12.70 -5.05
CA LEU A 44 -0.63 -13.94 -5.04
C LEU A 44 -0.09 -14.29 -3.65
N ILE A 45 0.33 -13.31 -2.83
CA ILE A 45 0.79 -13.55 -1.46
C ILE A 45 -0.32 -14.14 -0.58
N PHE A 46 -1.57 -13.71 -0.75
CA PHE A 46 -2.70 -14.23 0.02
C PHE A 46 -3.07 -15.66 -0.35
N ILE A 47 -2.94 -16.00 -1.64
CA ILE A 47 -3.30 -17.34 -2.13
C ILE A 47 -2.21 -18.35 -1.78
N ILE A 48 -0.93 -17.94 -1.77
CA ILE A 48 0.20 -18.86 -1.65
C ILE A 48 0.76 -18.86 -0.23
N SER A 49 0.76 -20.03 0.41
CA SER A 49 1.33 -20.26 1.75
C SER A 49 2.72 -20.89 1.71
N ASN A 50 3.25 -21.19 0.51
CA ASN A 50 4.58 -21.80 0.37
C ASN A 50 5.70 -20.78 0.67
N PRO A 51 6.58 -21.03 1.65
CA PRO A 51 7.64 -20.10 2.06
C PRO A 51 8.65 -19.77 0.95
N TYR A 52 8.93 -20.71 0.04
CA TYR A 52 9.89 -20.47 -1.05
C TYR A 52 9.36 -19.47 -2.07
N TYR A 53 8.08 -19.55 -2.40
CA TYR A 53 7.45 -18.61 -3.32
C TYR A 53 7.38 -17.20 -2.71
N LEU A 54 7.03 -17.11 -1.43
CA LEU A 54 7.05 -15.84 -0.68
C LEU A 54 8.47 -15.22 -0.68
N LEU A 55 9.51 -16.04 -0.58
CA LEU A 55 10.90 -15.58 -0.63
C LEU A 55 11.26 -15.04 -2.02
N ILE A 56 10.77 -15.65 -3.10
CA ILE A 56 10.97 -15.14 -4.46
C ILE A 56 10.28 -13.79 -4.66
N ILE A 57 9.04 -13.65 -4.17
CA ILE A 57 8.36 -12.34 -4.20
C ILE A 57 9.16 -11.32 -3.40
N PHE A 58 9.65 -11.68 -2.21
CA PHE A 58 10.50 -10.80 -1.41
C PHE A 58 11.73 -10.29 -2.18
N LEU A 59 12.47 -11.20 -2.81
CA LEU A 59 13.67 -10.86 -3.60
C LEU A 59 13.32 -9.92 -4.76
N ASN A 60 12.23 -10.18 -5.48
CA ASN A 60 11.75 -9.29 -6.55
C ASN A 60 11.45 -7.88 -6.01
N MET A 61 10.77 -7.78 -4.86
CA MET A 61 10.48 -6.49 -4.23
C MET A 61 11.76 -5.77 -3.78
N CYS A 62 12.74 -6.49 -3.25
CA CYS A 62 14.05 -5.92 -2.92
C CYS A 62 14.75 -5.32 -4.16
N ILE A 63 14.74 -6.03 -5.30
CA ILE A 63 15.32 -5.52 -6.56
C ILE A 63 14.62 -4.22 -6.98
N ILE A 64 13.29 -4.14 -6.90
CA ILE A 64 12.52 -2.93 -7.20
C ILE A 64 12.94 -1.76 -6.31
N VAL A 65 13.12 -1.97 -5.01
CA VAL A 65 13.55 -0.91 -4.09
C VAL A 65 14.96 -0.42 -4.39
N ILE A 66 15.88 -1.34 -4.70
CA ILE A 66 17.27 -1.01 -5.03
C ILE A 66 17.32 -0.15 -6.29
N LEU A 67 16.60 -0.55 -7.35
CA LEU A 67 16.48 0.23 -8.58
C LEU A 67 15.77 1.59 -8.35
N GLY A 68 14.82 1.62 -7.42
CA GLY A 68 14.05 2.80 -7.05
C GLY A 68 14.80 3.81 -6.18
N LYS A 69 15.98 3.45 -5.67
CA LYS A 69 16.88 4.30 -4.86
C LYS A 69 16.22 4.98 -3.64
N ASP A 70 15.11 4.42 -3.13
CA ASP A 70 14.34 4.98 -2.01
C ASP A 70 14.20 4.00 -0.82
N ILE A 71 15.27 3.26 -0.55
CA ILE A 71 15.35 2.24 0.52
C ILE A 71 14.93 2.79 1.89
N ARG A 72 15.32 4.03 2.23
CA ARG A 72 15.05 4.62 3.55
C ARG A 72 13.56 4.79 3.85
N LYS A 73 12.75 5.16 2.85
CA LYS A 73 11.30 5.33 3.02
C LYS A 73 10.64 3.98 3.27
N VAL A 74 10.99 2.98 2.44
CA VAL A 74 10.45 1.62 2.56
C VAL A 74 10.85 0.96 3.87
N PHE A 75 12.12 1.10 4.26
CA PHE A 75 12.61 0.52 5.53
C PHE A 75 11.91 1.11 6.75
N ARG A 76 11.50 2.39 6.72
CA ARG A 76 10.73 2.99 7.81
C ARG A 76 9.36 2.31 7.98
N PHE A 77 8.66 2.00 6.89
CA PHE A 77 7.40 1.24 6.94
C PHE A 77 7.60 -0.18 7.47
N ILE A 78 8.65 -0.88 7.00
CA ILE A 78 8.95 -2.24 7.46
C ILE A 78 9.33 -2.25 8.95
N LYS A 79 10.12 -1.27 9.42
CA LYS A 79 10.52 -1.17 10.83
C LYS A 79 9.32 -1.00 11.76
N THR A 80 8.38 -0.11 11.42
CA THR A 80 7.15 0.07 12.22
C THR A 80 6.31 -1.21 12.25
N THR A 81 6.26 -1.92 11.12
CA THR A 81 5.52 -3.17 10.97
C THR A 81 6.11 -4.31 11.79
N LEU A 82 7.44 -4.36 11.96
CA LEU A 82 8.12 -5.43 12.68
C LEU A 82 7.61 -5.56 14.12
N TYR A 83 7.24 -4.45 14.76
CA TYR A 83 6.66 -4.48 16.11
C TYR A 83 5.30 -5.21 16.12
N LEU A 84 4.41 -4.87 15.19
CA LEU A 84 3.11 -5.54 15.05
C LEU A 84 3.26 -7.02 14.67
N ALA A 85 4.19 -7.32 13.76
CA ALA A 85 4.54 -8.67 13.36
C ALA A 85 5.01 -9.53 14.55
N LEU A 86 5.82 -8.95 15.44
CA LEU A 86 6.30 -9.63 16.65
C LEU A 86 5.15 -9.95 17.61
N VAL A 87 4.21 -9.00 17.80
CA VAL A 87 3.00 -9.24 18.60
C VAL A 87 2.18 -10.39 18.01
N ILE A 88 1.93 -10.39 16.70
CA ILE A 88 1.18 -11.45 16.01
C ILE A 88 1.90 -12.81 16.12
N PHE A 89 3.22 -12.81 16.00
CA PHE A 89 4.04 -14.02 16.17
C PHE A 89 3.85 -14.64 17.55
N ILE A 90 3.96 -13.82 18.61
CA ILE A 90 3.78 -14.27 20.00
C ILE A 90 2.36 -14.79 20.21
N ILE A 91 1.36 -14.05 19.75
CA ILE A 91 -0.05 -14.44 19.87
C ILE A 91 -0.31 -15.78 19.19
N ASN A 92 0.20 -15.98 17.97
CA ASN A 92 0.03 -17.24 17.25
C ASN A 92 0.71 -18.42 17.95
N ILE A 93 1.88 -18.21 18.56
CA ILE A 93 2.56 -19.26 19.33
C ILE A 93 1.79 -19.63 20.60
N ILE A 94 1.21 -18.66 21.29
CA ILE A 94 0.51 -18.88 22.56
C ILE A 94 -0.88 -19.52 22.33
N LEU A 95 -1.62 -19.06 21.32
CA LEU A 95 -3.00 -19.48 21.10
C LEU A 95 -3.12 -20.82 20.36
N ARG A 96 -2.08 -21.25 19.64
CA ARG A 96 -2.17 -22.37 18.69
C ARG A 96 -1.48 -23.63 19.25
N ASN A 97 -2.29 -24.57 19.70
CA ASN A 97 -1.83 -25.81 20.33
C ASN A 97 -1.78 -27.02 19.37
N ASP A 98 -2.01 -26.81 18.08
CA ASP A 98 -1.94 -27.86 17.06
C ASP A 98 -0.47 -28.21 16.78
N GLY A 99 -0.13 -29.49 16.58
CA GLY A 99 1.21 -29.94 16.19
C GLY A 99 1.66 -31.20 16.91
N ALA A 100 2.24 -32.15 16.18
CA ALA A 100 2.68 -33.43 16.71
C ALA A 100 4.05 -33.35 17.42
N THR A 101 4.90 -32.37 17.09
CA THR A 101 6.24 -32.24 17.66
C THR A 101 6.28 -31.14 18.73
N VAL A 102 6.13 -31.55 19.99
CA VAL A 102 6.11 -30.62 21.12
C VAL A 102 7.54 -30.33 21.58
N LEU A 103 7.96 -29.07 21.45
CA LEU A 103 9.28 -28.58 21.90
C LEU A 103 9.26 -28.25 23.40
N TRP A 104 8.14 -27.72 23.90
CA TRP A 104 7.97 -27.39 25.32
C TRP A 104 6.51 -27.52 25.73
N LYS A 105 6.27 -28.12 26.91
CA LYS A 105 4.96 -28.18 27.57
C LYS A 105 5.03 -27.41 28.87
N SER A 106 4.20 -26.39 29.04
CA SER A 106 4.00 -25.78 30.35
C SER A 106 3.15 -26.68 31.24
N SER A 107 3.53 -26.83 32.51
CA SER A 107 2.69 -27.48 33.54
C SER A 107 1.48 -26.64 33.95
N PHE A 108 1.42 -25.36 33.55
CA PHE A 108 0.30 -24.47 33.84
C PHE A 108 -0.86 -24.75 32.86
N LYS A 109 -1.95 -25.34 33.37
CA LYS A 109 -3.18 -25.59 32.61
C LYS A 109 -4.09 -24.37 32.72
N ILE A 110 -4.40 -23.74 31.59
CA ILE A 110 -5.38 -22.66 31.53
C ILE A 110 -6.77 -23.31 31.34
N PRO A 111 -7.80 -22.92 32.12
CA PRO A 111 -9.07 -23.65 32.24
C PRO A 111 -9.91 -23.76 30.95
N ILE A 112 -9.51 -23.14 29.84
CA ILE A 112 -10.25 -23.15 28.56
C ILE A 112 -9.38 -23.70 27.39
N TYR A 113 -8.04 -23.61 27.49
CA TYR A 113 -7.10 -23.91 26.38
C TYR A 113 -6.17 -25.11 26.64
N GLY A 114 -6.19 -25.71 27.84
CA GLY A 114 -5.30 -26.81 28.21
C GLY A 114 -3.89 -26.35 28.58
N SER A 115 -2.90 -27.25 28.47
CA SER A 115 -1.48 -26.91 28.66
C SER A 115 -0.97 -26.13 27.46
N LEU A 116 -0.29 -25.00 27.67
CA LEU A 116 0.46 -24.32 26.61
C LEU A 116 1.51 -25.29 26.04
N LYS A 117 1.38 -25.64 24.76
CA LYS A 117 2.35 -26.46 24.03
C LYS A 117 2.95 -25.62 22.92
N ILE A 118 4.25 -25.38 23.00
CA ILE A 118 4.98 -24.77 21.89
C ILE A 118 5.40 -25.92 20.98
N THR A 119 4.81 -25.98 19.79
CA THR A 119 5.11 -26.97 18.75
C THR A 119 5.94 -26.34 17.64
N LEU A 120 6.80 -27.13 17.00
CA LEU A 120 7.63 -26.62 15.90
C LEU A 120 6.76 -26.23 14.70
N GLU A 121 5.66 -26.95 14.48
CA GLU A 121 4.65 -26.65 13.47
C GLU A 121 4.04 -25.25 13.67
N THR A 122 3.71 -24.89 14.91
CA THR A 122 3.15 -23.57 15.25
C THR A 122 4.18 -22.46 15.05
N ILE A 123 5.47 -22.69 15.33
CA ILE A 123 6.53 -21.70 15.05
C ILE A 123 6.64 -21.45 13.54
N MET A 124 6.69 -22.51 12.73
CA MET A 124 6.78 -22.39 11.27
C MET A 124 5.55 -21.73 10.66
N PHE A 125 4.36 -22.10 11.10
CA PHE A 125 3.11 -21.45 10.69
C PHE A 125 3.12 -19.95 11.03
N SER A 126 3.51 -19.61 12.26
CA SER A 126 3.59 -18.23 12.73
C SER A 126 4.61 -17.43 11.90
N PHE A 127 5.74 -18.04 11.56
CA PHE A 127 6.74 -17.42 10.71
C PHE A 127 6.21 -17.13 9.30
N ILE A 128 5.53 -18.10 8.67
CA ILE A 128 4.93 -17.93 7.33
C ILE A 128 3.91 -16.80 7.34
N MET A 129 3.00 -16.77 8.33
CA MET A 129 1.98 -15.73 8.47
C MET A 129 2.59 -14.34 8.68
N VAL A 130 3.61 -14.23 9.54
CA VAL A 130 4.32 -12.98 9.77
C VAL A 130 5.06 -12.54 8.52
N PHE A 131 5.67 -13.47 7.79
CA PHE A 131 6.36 -13.18 6.55
C PHE A 131 5.39 -12.67 5.46
N GLN A 132 4.22 -13.30 5.32
CA GLN A 132 3.14 -12.80 4.44
C GLN A 132 2.71 -11.37 4.82
N LEU A 133 2.52 -11.10 6.11
CA LEU A 133 2.14 -9.77 6.59
C LEU A 133 3.21 -8.72 6.25
N VAL A 134 4.49 -9.04 6.46
CA VAL A 134 5.60 -8.15 6.12
C VAL A 134 5.63 -7.89 4.61
N LEU A 135 5.41 -8.91 3.77
CA LEU A 135 5.38 -8.78 2.31
C LEU A 135 4.22 -7.92 1.83
N VAL A 136 3.03 -8.10 2.39
CA VAL A 136 1.86 -7.28 2.07
C VAL A 136 2.15 -5.80 2.36
N ILE A 137 2.74 -5.51 3.51
CA ILE A 137 3.06 -4.13 3.88
C ILE A 137 4.21 -3.58 3.04
N PHE A 138 5.16 -4.43 2.64
CA PHE A 138 6.18 -4.07 1.66
C PHE A 138 5.52 -3.58 0.37
N ILE A 139 4.58 -4.33 -0.20
CA ILE A 139 3.87 -3.93 -1.43
C ILE A 139 3.14 -2.59 -1.25
N PHE A 140 2.42 -2.41 -0.15
CA PHE A 140 1.78 -1.13 0.13
C PHE A 140 2.78 0.02 0.25
N SER A 141 3.95 -0.22 0.84
CA SER A 141 5.01 0.79 0.88
C SER A 141 5.52 1.12 -0.53
N LEU A 142 5.64 0.15 -1.43
CA LEU A 142 6.04 0.38 -2.82
C LEU A 142 5.02 1.22 -3.58
N ILE A 143 3.73 0.92 -3.42
CA ILE A 143 2.64 1.71 -4.01
C ILE A 143 2.72 3.15 -3.54
N ASN A 144 2.86 3.38 -2.22
CA ASN A 144 2.95 4.73 -1.65
C ASN A 144 4.20 5.50 -2.09
N VAL A 145 5.33 4.82 -2.29
CA VAL A 145 6.59 5.47 -2.67
C VAL A 145 6.65 5.75 -4.17
N PHE A 146 6.22 4.82 -5.02
CA PHE A 146 6.44 4.87 -6.47
C PHE A 146 5.24 5.33 -7.31
N ILE A 147 4.06 5.50 -6.70
CA ILE A 147 2.85 5.96 -7.37
C ILE A 147 2.36 7.24 -6.70
N ASN A 148 2.21 8.30 -7.50
CA ASN A 148 1.63 9.55 -7.04
C ASN A 148 0.16 9.36 -6.64
N PRO A 149 -0.31 10.03 -5.58
CA PRO A 149 -1.74 10.04 -5.23
C PRO A 149 -2.60 10.54 -6.40
N ASP A 150 -2.17 11.60 -7.09
CA ASP A 150 -2.87 12.14 -8.27
C ASP A 150 -2.95 11.15 -9.43
N ASP A 151 -1.97 10.24 -9.57
CA ASP A 151 -1.97 9.24 -10.62
C ASP A 151 -2.82 8.02 -10.25
N LEU A 152 -2.89 7.64 -8.96
CA LEU A 152 -3.85 6.64 -8.46
C LEU A 152 -5.29 7.02 -8.82
N MET A 153 -5.60 8.31 -8.77
CA MET A 153 -6.94 8.80 -9.06
C MET A 153 -7.29 8.71 -10.55
N LYS A 154 -6.31 8.96 -11.41
CA LYS A 154 -6.45 8.74 -12.85
C LYS A 154 -6.52 7.26 -13.20
N ILE A 155 -5.89 6.39 -12.42
CA ILE A 155 -6.01 4.93 -12.54
C ILE A 155 -7.46 4.51 -12.26
N PHE A 156 -8.07 5.03 -11.19
CA PHE A 156 -9.48 4.78 -10.86
C PHE A 156 -10.44 5.21 -11.96
N LEU A 157 -10.20 6.38 -12.58
CA LEU A 157 -10.94 6.81 -13.78
C LEU A 157 -10.82 5.81 -14.94
N LYS A 158 -9.63 5.23 -15.13
CA LYS A 158 -9.36 4.27 -16.20
C LYS A 158 -10.00 2.91 -15.95
N LEU A 159 -10.20 2.52 -14.69
CA LEU A 159 -10.91 1.31 -14.27
C LEU A 159 -12.44 1.38 -14.48
N LYS A 160 -12.94 2.38 -15.23
CA LYS A 160 -14.36 2.59 -15.58
C LYS A 160 -15.27 2.80 -14.37
N ILE A 161 -14.75 3.38 -13.29
CA ILE A 161 -15.59 3.90 -12.20
C ILE A 161 -16.47 5.02 -12.76
N PRO A 162 -17.75 5.12 -12.35
CA PRO A 162 -18.62 6.23 -12.75
C PRO A 162 -17.93 7.58 -12.60
N TYR A 163 -18.06 8.41 -13.64
CA TYR A 163 -17.35 9.69 -13.72
C TYR A 163 -17.64 10.60 -12.51
N ILE A 164 -18.88 10.60 -12.02
CA ILE A 164 -19.28 11.42 -10.89
C ILE A 164 -18.55 11.01 -9.60
N LEU A 165 -18.37 9.71 -9.37
CA LEU A 165 -17.62 9.20 -8.23
C LEU A 165 -16.15 9.58 -8.34
N SER A 166 -15.59 9.48 -9.54
CA SER A 166 -14.22 9.89 -9.79
C SER A 166 -14.01 11.39 -9.61
N LEU A 167 -14.97 12.22 -10.01
CA LEU A 167 -14.96 13.66 -9.78
C LEU A 167 -14.95 13.98 -8.28
N ILE A 168 -15.86 13.35 -7.51
CA ILE A 168 -15.95 13.53 -6.06
C ILE A 168 -14.62 13.17 -5.42
N LEU A 169 -14.05 12.01 -5.76
CA LEU A 169 -12.73 11.59 -5.25
C LEU A 169 -11.63 12.60 -5.61
N ILE A 170 -11.64 13.15 -6.84
CA ILE A 170 -10.69 14.17 -7.29
C ILE A 170 -10.79 15.47 -6.52
N LEU A 171 -12.01 15.93 -6.29
CA LEU A 171 -12.25 17.12 -5.49
C LEU A 171 -11.86 16.88 -4.03
N SER A 172 -12.21 15.72 -3.45
CA SER A 172 -11.87 15.39 -2.06
C SER A 172 -10.37 15.41 -1.79
N VAL A 173 -9.55 14.77 -2.62
CA VAL A 173 -8.09 14.77 -2.41
C VAL A 173 -7.50 16.17 -2.62
N ARG A 174 -8.03 16.95 -3.56
CA ARG A 174 -7.59 18.34 -3.76
C ARG A 174 -7.98 19.25 -2.60
N PHE A 175 -9.15 19.04 -2.00
CA PHE A 175 -9.61 19.83 -0.85
C PHE A 175 -8.97 19.38 0.46
N PHE A 176 -8.40 18.19 0.54
CA PHE A 176 -7.76 17.71 1.77
C PHE A 176 -6.62 18.63 2.25
N PRO A 177 -5.63 19.03 1.42
CA PRO A 177 -4.64 20.01 1.82
C PRO A 177 -5.25 21.35 2.24
N VAL A 178 -6.22 21.86 1.48
CA VAL A 178 -6.85 23.16 1.78
C VAL A 178 -7.62 23.11 3.11
N LEU A 179 -8.25 21.98 3.43
CA LEU A 179 -8.92 21.75 4.72
C LEU A 179 -7.91 21.72 5.89
N LEU A 180 -6.69 21.21 5.67
CA LEU A 180 -5.63 21.25 6.68
C LEU A 180 -5.16 22.69 6.92
N ASP A 181 -4.97 23.46 5.85
CA ASP A 181 -4.58 24.88 5.95
C ASP A 181 -5.69 25.70 6.65
N ASP A 182 -6.96 25.47 6.30
CA ASP A 182 -8.10 26.12 6.97
C ASP A 182 -8.15 25.76 8.46
N MET A 183 -7.90 24.49 8.80
CA MET A 183 -7.85 24.03 10.19
C MET A 183 -6.70 24.70 10.96
N GLU A 184 -5.51 24.84 10.36
CA GLU A 184 -4.38 25.55 10.97
C GLU A 184 -4.72 27.04 11.20
N ASN A 185 -5.31 27.71 10.20
CA ASN A 185 -5.76 29.11 10.33
C ASN A 185 -6.81 29.30 11.43
N ILE A 186 -7.85 28.45 11.46
CA ILE A 186 -8.91 28.50 12.48
C ILE A 186 -8.33 28.24 13.87
N LYS A 187 -7.38 27.30 13.97
CA LYS A 187 -6.69 26.98 15.22
C LYS A 187 -5.89 28.17 15.74
N ASP A 188 -5.18 28.89 14.87
CA ASP A 188 -4.38 30.05 15.26
C ASP A 188 -5.27 31.26 15.61
N VAL A 189 -6.34 31.52 14.86
CA VAL A 189 -7.35 32.54 15.23
C VAL A 189 -7.98 32.24 16.60
N ALA A 190 -8.33 30.98 16.87
CA ALA A 190 -8.90 30.59 18.15
C ALA A 190 -7.88 30.78 19.30
N ARG A 191 -6.60 30.48 19.08
CA ARG A 191 -5.52 30.74 20.05
C ARG A 191 -5.34 32.23 20.32
N SER A 192 -5.40 33.08 19.29
CA SER A 192 -5.34 34.54 19.45
C SER A 192 -6.52 35.09 20.24
N ARG A 193 -7.69 34.43 20.19
CA ARG A 193 -8.86 34.74 21.03
C ARG A 193 -8.78 34.18 22.46
N GLY A 194 -7.62 33.64 22.86
CA GLY A 194 -7.39 33.11 24.20
C GLY A 194 -7.83 31.65 24.40
N LEU A 195 -8.22 30.92 23.35
CA LEU A 195 -8.57 29.52 23.47
C LEU A 195 -7.31 28.65 23.61
N GLU A 196 -6.99 28.26 24.84
CA GLU A 196 -5.87 27.38 25.12
C GLU A 196 -6.18 25.92 24.81
N LEU A 197 -5.98 25.51 23.55
CA LEU A 197 -6.30 24.18 23.03
C LEU A 197 -5.51 23.02 23.67
N ASP A 198 -4.30 23.30 24.14
CA ASP A 198 -3.35 22.27 24.61
C ASP A 198 -3.31 22.14 26.14
N LYS A 199 -3.97 23.03 26.90
CA LYS A 199 -4.04 22.97 28.38
C LYS A 199 -5.25 22.19 28.90
N GLY A 200 -5.04 21.47 30.01
CA GLY A 200 -6.07 20.68 30.72
C GLY A 200 -5.95 19.18 30.51
N ASN A 201 -6.92 18.43 31.05
CA ASN A 201 -7.02 16.97 30.97
C ASN A 201 -7.34 16.51 29.53
N TRP A 202 -7.10 15.23 29.18
CA TRP A 202 -7.30 14.70 27.82
C TRP A 202 -8.70 14.99 27.27
N PHE A 203 -9.75 14.78 28.08
CA PHE A 203 -11.13 15.11 27.73
C PHE A 203 -11.37 16.61 27.50
N ALA A 204 -10.76 17.47 28.31
CA ALA A 204 -10.88 18.92 28.15
C ALA A 204 -10.22 19.40 26.84
N ARG A 205 -9.07 18.82 26.47
CA ARG A 205 -8.40 19.12 25.20
C ARG A 205 -9.24 18.72 23.99
N ILE A 206 -9.90 17.55 24.06
CA ILE A 206 -10.81 17.09 23.00
C ILE A 206 -12.00 18.03 22.87
N LYS A 207 -12.66 18.38 23.98
CA LYS A 207 -13.82 19.29 23.97
C LYS A 207 -13.47 20.63 23.33
N LYS A 208 -12.29 21.18 23.66
CA LYS A 208 -11.79 22.43 23.07
C LYS A 208 -11.54 22.33 21.56
N LYS A 209 -10.99 21.20 21.09
CA LYS A 209 -10.74 20.96 19.65
C LYS A 209 -12.04 20.76 18.87
N ILE A 210 -13.06 20.14 19.46
CA ILE A 210 -14.38 19.97 18.82
C ILE A 210 -15.00 21.33 18.47
N THR A 211 -14.77 22.38 19.26
CA THR A 211 -15.26 23.74 18.95
C THR A 211 -14.73 24.27 17.61
N LEU A 212 -13.57 23.81 17.14
CA LEU A 212 -13.00 24.21 15.84
C LEU A 212 -13.70 23.55 14.64
N ILE A 213 -14.47 22.48 14.87
CA ILE A 213 -15.14 21.72 13.80
C ILE A 213 -16.24 22.57 13.17
N LEU A 214 -16.99 23.33 13.97
CA LEU A 214 -18.12 24.11 13.45
C LEU A 214 -17.68 25.19 12.44
N PRO A 215 -16.68 26.05 12.72
CA PRO A 215 -16.14 26.97 11.72
C PRO A 215 -15.58 26.27 10.48
N LEU A 216 -14.87 25.16 10.67
CA LEU A 216 -14.31 24.39 9.55
C LEU A 216 -15.42 23.82 8.65
N LEU A 217 -16.51 23.35 9.25
CA LEU A 217 -17.67 22.81 8.55
C LEU A 217 -18.36 23.90 7.73
N VAL A 218 -18.60 25.09 8.32
CA VAL A 218 -19.18 26.23 7.61
C VAL A 218 -18.32 26.63 6.41
N ASN A 219 -17.00 26.79 6.59
CA ASN A 219 -16.07 27.08 5.49
C ASN A 219 -16.11 26.01 4.39
N SER A 220 -16.20 24.73 4.78
CA SER A 220 -16.26 23.62 3.82
C SER A 220 -17.57 23.59 3.02
N LEU A 221 -18.70 23.93 3.66
CA LEU A 221 -20.01 24.03 3.00
C LEU A 221 -20.01 25.16 1.99
N GLU A 222 -19.56 26.35 2.40
CA GLU A 222 -19.46 27.52 1.52
C GLU A 222 -18.58 27.22 0.30
N ARG A 223 -17.41 26.60 0.52
CA ARG A 223 -16.54 26.15 -0.58
C ARG A 223 -17.25 25.17 -1.51
N SER A 224 -18.04 24.24 -0.98
CA SER A 224 -18.77 23.28 -1.81
C SER A 224 -19.79 23.99 -2.72
N ILE A 225 -20.47 25.02 -2.22
CA ILE A 225 -21.42 25.84 -2.97
C ILE A 225 -20.69 26.61 -4.07
N GLN A 226 -19.59 27.29 -3.74
CA GLN A 226 -18.76 28.01 -4.73
C GLN A 226 -18.24 27.08 -5.83
N VAL A 227 -17.87 25.85 -5.49
CA VAL A 227 -17.40 24.85 -6.46
C VAL A 227 -18.56 24.36 -7.34
N ALA A 228 -19.75 24.19 -6.77
CA ALA A 228 -20.95 23.82 -7.54
C ALA A 228 -21.33 24.92 -8.53
N GLU A 229 -21.40 26.18 -8.09
CA GLU A 229 -21.68 27.34 -8.95
C GLU A 229 -20.62 27.47 -10.07
N ALA A 230 -19.34 27.30 -9.74
CA ALA A 230 -18.27 27.34 -10.74
C ALA A 230 -18.33 26.18 -11.75
N LEU A 231 -18.81 25.00 -11.33
CA LEU A 231 -19.04 23.87 -12.23
C LEU A 231 -20.23 24.15 -13.16
N GLU A 232 -21.32 24.69 -12.64
CA GLU A 232 -22.51 25.06 -13.40
C GLU A 232 -22.20 26.15 -14.44
N ALA A 233 -21.50 27.22 -14.02
CA ALA A 233 -21.04 28.29 -14.93
C ALA A 233 -20.12 27.78 -16.05
N ARG A 234 -19.39 26.68 -15.81
CA ARG A 234 -18.55 26.00 -16.81
C ARG A 234 -19.30 24.95 -17.63
N ALA A 235 -20.64 24.95 -17.59
CA ALA A 235 -21.47 23.98 -18.32
C ALA A 235 -21.13 22.52 -17.96
N PHE A 236 -20.77 22.27 -16.69
CA PHE A 236 -20.47 20.92 -16.24
C PHE A 236 -21.73 20.05 -16.33
N ASN A 237 -21.62 18.89 -16.97
CA ASN A 237 -22.70 17.90 -17.15
C ASN A 237 -23.70 18.17 -18.28
N ILE A 238 -23.40 19.12 -19.17
CA ILE A 238 -24.23 19.37 -20.37
C ILE A 238 -24.00 18.30 -21.45
N SER A 239 -22.78 17.76 -21.60
CA SER A 239 -22.47 16.75 -22.63
C SER A 239 -22.47 15.31 -22.09
N LYS A 240 -23.11 14.39 -22.85
CA LYS A 240 -23.03 12.93 -22.60
C LYS A 240 -21.64 12.36 -22.91
N LYS A 241 -20.92 12.94 -23.88
CA LYS A 241 -19.54 12.56 -24.23
C LYS A 241 -18.55 13.50 -23.56
N ARG A 242 -17.79 13.01 -22.58
CA ARG A 242 -16.73 13.76 -21.89
C ARG A 242 -15.37 13.52 -22.55
N THR A 243 -14.56 14.57 -22.61
CA THR A 243 -13.15 14.50 -23.03
C THR A 243 -12.23 14.67 -21.81
N PHE A 244 -11.06 14.03 -21.85
CA PHE A 244 -10.07 14.09 -20.76
C PHE A 244 -8.82 14.81 -21.25
N PHE A 245 -8.42 15.88 -20.54
CA PHE A 245 -7.24 16.67 -20.86
C PHE A 245 -5.94 15.86 -20.68
N LYS A 246 -5.80 15.15 -19.55
CA LYS A 246 -4.63 14.30 -19.26
C LYS A 246 -5.04 12.83 -19.25
N LYS A 247 -4.88 12.15 -20.38
CA LYS A 247 -5.14 10.70 -20.49
C LYS A 247 -3.91 9.91 -20.06
N ILE A 248 -4.09 8.91 -19.19
CA ILE A 248 -3.05 7.88 -19.00
C ILE A 248 -3.06 7.00 -20.27
N LYS A 249 -2.21 7.35 -21.23
CA LYS A 249 -1.89 6.49 -22.36
C LYS A 249 -1.04 5.34 -21.85
N VAL A 250 -1.44 4.12 -22.18
CA VAL A 250 -0.61 2.93 -21.96
C VAL A 250 0.07 2.68 -23.30
N ASP A 251 1.40 2.73 -23.28
CA ASP A 251 2.20 2.51 -24.48
C ASP A 251 2.17 1.03 -24.86
N TYR A 252 2.64 0.70 -26.06
CA TYR A 252 2.67 -0.67 -26.56
C TYR A 252 3.42 -1.63 -25.62
N VAL A 253 4.59 -1.20 -25.10
CA VAL A 253 5.34 -1.95 -24.07
C VAL A 253 4.53 -2.13 -22.78
N GLY A 254 3.73 -1.13 -22.42
CA GLY A 254 2.80 -1.20 -21.29
C GLY A 254 1.66 -2.21 -21.51
N TYR A 255 1.20 -2.38 -22.75
CA TYR A 255 0.19 -3.39 -23.07
C TYR A 255 0.78 -4.80 -23.03
N ILE A 256 1.97 -5.00 -23.60
CA ILE A 256 2.70 -6.27 -23.55
C ILE A 256 2.96 -6.71 -22.10
N THR A 257 3.44 -5.80 -21.25
CA THR A 257 3.66 -6.09 -19.83
C THR A 257 2.39 -6.48 -19.08
N LEU A 258 1.26 -5.84 -19.38
CA LEU A 258 -0.03 -6.22 -18.80
C LEU A 258 -0.50 -7.61 -19.28
N MET A 259 -0.38 -7.90 -20.57
CA MET A 259 -0.76 -9.21 -21.13
C MET A 259 0.10 -10.34 -20.53
N LEU A 260 1.42 -10.13 -20.43
CA LEU A 260 2.33 -11.08 -19.81
C LEU A 260 2.04 -11.29 -18.33
N ASN A 261 1.73 -10.22 -17.59
CA ASN A 261 1.33 -10.32 -16.19
C ASN A 261 0.01 -11.08 -16.02
N LEU A 262 -0.98 -10.82 -16.87
CA LEU A 262 -2.25 -11.55 -16.86
C LEU A 262 -2.03 -13.04 -17.13
N PHE A 263 -1.24 -13.36 -18.15
CA PHE A 263 -0.87 -14.74 -18.48
C PHE A 263 -0.18 -15.43 -17.31
N PHE A 264 0.76 -14.73 -16.65
CA PHE A 264 1.45 -15.24 -15.47
C PHE A 264 0.48 -15.55 -14.31
N ILE A 265 -0.47 -14.66 -14.03
CA ILE A 265 -1.48 -14.88 -12.97
C ILE A 265 -2.34 -16.10 -13.29
N ILE A 266 -2.82 -16.23 -14.52
CA ILE A 266 -3.66 -17.35 -14.94
C ILE A 266 -2.89 -18.67 -14.83
N LEU A 267 -1.64 -18.70 -15.29
CA LEU A 267 -0.78 -19.87 -15.19
C LEU A 267 -0.56 -20.24 -13.71
N MET A 268 -0.34 -19.24 -12.85
CA MET A 268 -0.19 -19.46 -11.42
C MET A 268 -1.42 -20.04 -10.77
N LEU A 269 -2.59 -19.47 -11.04
CA LEU A 269 -3.86 -19.97 -10.54
C LEU A 269 -4.14 -21.39 -11.02
N TYR A 270 -3.78 -21.71 -12.28
CA TYR A 270 -3.88 -23.06 -12.81
C TYR A 270 -3.01 -24.04 -12.00
N PHE A 271 -1.74 -23.73 -11.74
CA PHE A 271 -0.89 -24.60 -10.93
C PHE A 271 -1.40 -24.76 -9.50
N ILE A 272 -1.94 -23.70 -8.90
CA ILE A 272 -2.48 -23.73 -7.54
C ILE A 272 -3.73 -24.62 -7.44
N ILE A 273 -4.67 -24.48 -8.39
CA ILE A 273 -5.96 -25.21 -8.35
C ILE A 273 -5.78 -26.68 -8.72
N PHE A 274 -5.06 -26.97 -9.80
CA PHE A 274 -5.00 -28.32 -10.36
C PHE A 274 -3.97 -29.23 -9.68
N GLN A 275 -2.85 -28.67 -9.24
CA GLN A 275 -1.79 -29.46 -8.59
C GLN A 275 -1.74 -29.27 -7.07
N LYS A 276 -2.65 -28.46 -6.49
CA LYS A 276 -2.59 -28.03 -5.08
C LYS A 276 -1.23 -27.41 -4.70
N TYR A 277 -0.50 -26.88 -5.68
CA TYR A 277 0.77 -26.21 -5.43
C TYR A 277 0.53 -24.90 -4.67
N GLY A 278 1.29 -24.66 -3.60
CA GLY A 278 1.23 -23.42 -2.83
C GLY A 278 0.49 -23.52 -1.50
N TYR A 279 -0.30 -24.58 -1.27
CA TYR A 279 -0.85 -24.85 0.06
C TYR A 279 0.15 -25.63 0.91
N TYR A 280 0.90 -24.91 1.71
CA TYR A 280 1.70 -25.51 2.77
C TYR A 280 0.91 -25.50 4.07
N SER A 281 0.40 -26.66 4.47
CA SER A 281 -0.10 -26.85 5.83
C SER A 281 1.03 -27.47 6.65
N PRO A 282 1.62 -26.74 7.63
CA PRO A 282 2.63 -27.30 8.53
C PRO A 282 2.07 -28.36 9.49
N TYR A 283 0.76 -28.63 9.45
CA TYR A 283 0.08 -29.62 10.27
C TYR A 283 -0.16 -30.92 9.48
N PRO A 284 -0.05 -32.12 10.09
CA PRO A 284 0.22 -32.43 11.50
C PRO A 284 1.69 -32.76 11.86
N LYS A 285 2.56 -33.00 10.89
CA LYS A 285 4.03 -33.10 11.04
C LYS A 285 4.67 -32.21 9.98
N ILE A 286 5.83 -31.62 10.29
CA ILE A 286 6.64 -30.89 9.30
C ILE A 286 7.04 -31.86 8.20
N GLN A 287 6.29 -31.84 7.10
CA GLN A 287 6.76 -32.32 5.83
C GLN A 287 7.33 -31.09 5.16
N PHE A 288 8.67 -30.94 5.12
CA PHE A 288 9.24 -29.93 4.23
C PHE A 288 8.63 -30.15 2.85
N PRO A 289 8.26 -29.08 2.10
CA PRO A 289 7.74 -29.25 0.75
C PRO A 289 8.74 -30.12 0.00
N SER A 290 8.31 -31.32 -0.42
CA SER A 290 9.17 -32.19 -1.21
C SER A 290 9.50 -31.41 -2.47
N PHE A 291 10.77 -31.08 -2.68
CA PHE A 291 11.21 -30.41 -3.90
C PHE A 291 11.06 -31.38 -5.06
N ASN A 292 9.90 -31.35 -5.74
CA ASN A 292 9.85 -31.92 -7.07
C ASN A 292 10.65 -31.01 -8.00
N THR A 293 11.28 -31.58 -9.01
CA THR A 293 11.99 -30.81 -10.06
C THR A 293 11.07 -29.75 -10.68
N LEU A 294 9.78 -30.06 -10.79
CA LEU A 294 8.73 -29.12 -11.22
C LEU A 294 8.61 -27.87 -10.32
N ASP A 295 8.76 -27.98 -9.01
CA ASP A 295 8.68 -26.84 -8.09
C ASP A 295 9.82 -25.85 -8.34
N ILE A 296 11.02 -26.38 -8.57
CA ILE A 296 12.21 -25.57 -8.88
C ILE A 296 12.01 -24.84 -10.20
N TYR A 297 11.48 -25.50 -11.23
CA TYR A 297 11.18 -24.86 -12.50
C TYR A 297 10.13 -23.76 -12.36
N ILE A 298 9.05 -24.00 -11.61
CA ILE A 298 8.01 -22.98 -11.36
C ILE A 298 8.61 -21.79 -10.60
N LEU A 299 9.41 -22.03 -9.57
CA LEU A 299 10.09 -20.99 -8.81
C LEU A 299 11.01 -20.15 -9.71
N ILE A 300 11.88 -20.77 -10.51
CA ILE A 300 12.76 -20.06 -11.45
C ILE A 300 11.96 -19.28 -12.48
N PHE A 301 10.90 -19.87 -13.02
CA PHE A 301 10.01 -19.23 -13.99
C PHE A 301 9.32 -17.99 -13.40
N THR A 302 8.94 -18.03 -12.12
CA THR A 302 8.29 -16.89 -11.46
C THR A 302 9.25 -15.76 -11.19
N PHE A 303 10.47 -16.09 -10.79
CA PHE A 303 11.53 -15.11 -10.62
C PHE A 303 11.86 -14.46 -11.97
N SER A 304 12.05 -15.26 -13.02
CA SER A 304 12.42 -14.76 -14.35
C SER A 304 11.33 -13.87 -14.96
N ILE A 305 10.05 -14.25 -14.85
CA ILE A 305 8.94 -13.41 -15.35
C ILE A 305 8.83 -12.09 -14.60
N ASN A 306 8.93 -12.09 -13.27
CA ASN A 306 8.84 -10.84 -12.52
C ASN A 306 10.02 -9.91 -12.83
N ILE A 307 11.22 -10.46 -13.00
CA ILE A 307 12.40 -9.71 -13.47
C ILE A 307 12.19 -9.19 -14.90
N MET A 308 11.62 -10.00 -15.80
CA MET A 308 11.37 -9.61 -17.19
C MET A 308 10.33 -8.49 -17.27
N LEU A 309 9.26 -8.58 -16.49
CA LEU A 309 8.25 -7.52 -16.36
C LEU A 309 8.88 -6.21 -15.85
N LEU A 310 9.82 -6.33 -14.90
CA LEU A 310 10.58 -5.18 -14.39
C LEU A 310 11.54 -4.59 -15.42
N LEU A 311 12.21 -5.44 -16.21
CA LEU A 311 13.09 -5.05 -17.31
C LEU A 311 12.34 -4.39 -18.47
N LEU A 312 11.12 -4.85 -18.78
CA LEU A 312 10.27 -4.22 -19.78
C LEU A 312 9.81 -2.82 -19.34
N LEU A 313 9.59 -2.62 -18.04
CA LEU A 313 9.38 -1.27 -17.48
C LEU A 313 10.65 -0.40 -17.60
N PHE A 314 11.85 -1.01 -17.61
CA PHE A 314 13.14 -0.33 -17.77
C PHE A 314 13.44 0.07 -19.22
N LEU A 315 13.23 -0.83 -20.19
CA LEU A 315 13.49 -0.61 -21.63
C LEU A 315 12.70 0.56 -22.23
N ARG A 316 11.59 0.97 -21.60
CA ARG A 316 10.79 2.13 -21.99
C ARG A 316 11.57 3.45 -22.03
N ARG A 317 12.72 3.58 -21.33
CA ARG A 317 13.57 4.78 -21.41
C ARG A 317 14.43 4.83 -22.69
N SER A 318 14.69 3.71 -23.36
CA SER A 318 15.59 3.70 -24.52
C SER A 318 14.94 4.19 -25.83
N ILE A 319 13.62 4.32 -25.85
CA ILE A 319 12.84 4.54 -27.09
C ILE A 319 12.26 5.98 -27.17
N ASN A 320 12.36 6.77 -26.08
CA ASN A 320 11.95 8.18 -26.01
C ASN A 320 13.10 9.06 -25.53
#